data_AF-A0A484ZGD9-F1
#
_entry.id   AF-A0A484ZGD9-F1
#
_cell.length_a   1.000
_cell.length_b   1.000
_cell.length_c   1.000
_cell.angle_alpha   90.00
_cell.angle_beta   90.00
_cell.angle_gamma   90.00
#
_symmetry.space_group_name_H-M   'P 1'
#
loop_
_entity.id
_entity.type
_entity.pdbx_description
1 polymer ?
#
loop_
_entity_poly.entity_id
_entity_poly.type
_entity_poly.pdbx_seq_one_letter_code
_entity_poly.pdbx_strand_id
1 'polypeptide(L)'
;MLMLASLVIILSGIKAASQIVIPFLLALFLSIVLYPVVRFMARFRIPNVISVILIALAIVIGFLATASVVGSSLNDFTRTLPQYRGLIGEHLRDLQFYAAQLNIQISSEELMQYFDPALLVSFLTTMLSSFSGVMTNIFLLLMTVVFMLLEVQSLPHKLNKSLSNPVQGMISINNAINSISRYLAIKTVISIITGMIIWDSSHGSV
;
A
#
# COMPACT_ATOMS: atom_id res chain seq x y z
N MET A 1 -19.53 14.77 37.19
CA MET A 1 -19.49 15.64 35.98
C MET A 1 -18.07 15.89 35.49
N LEU A 2 -17.13 16.38 36.31
CA LEU A 2 -15.74 16.62 35.88
C LEU A 2 -15.00 15.40 35.33
N MET A 3 -15.18 14.20 35.91
CA MET A 3 -14.61 12.95 35.38
C MET A 3 -15.14 12.57 33.98
N LEU A 4 -16.42 12.81 33.72
CA LEU A 4 -17.00 12.54 32.40
C LEU A 4 -16.50 13.57 31.38
N ALA A 5 -16.40 14.84 31.78
CA ALA A 5 -15.82 15.88 30.94
C ALA A 5 -14.34 15.61 30.61
N SER A 6 -13.53 15.22 31.59
CA SER A 6 -12.11 14.87 31.35
C SER A 6 -11.97 13.62 30.48
N LEU A 7 -12.80 12.60 30.68
CA LEU A 7 -12.84 11.41 29.82
C LEU A 7 -13.15 11.79 28.36
N VAL A 8 -14.18 12.60 28.13
CA VAL A 8 -14.56 13.04 26.78
C VAL A 8 -13.45 13.87 26.13
N ILE A 9 -12.80 14.77 26.88
CA ILE A 9 -11.67 15.57 26.38
C ILE A 9 -10.49 14.66 25.98
N ILE A 10 -10.13 13.67 26.81
CA ILE A 10 -9.05 12.73 26.50
C ILE A 10 -9.39 11.89 25.27
N LEU A 11 -10.58 11.31 25.21
CA LEU A 11 -11.02 10.48 24.07
C LEU A 11 -11.12 11.30 22.78
N SER A 12 -11.63 12.54 22.87
CA SER A 12 -11.70 13.45 21.74
C SER A 12 -10.31 13.88 21.28
N GLY A 13 -9.40 14.17 22.21
CA GLY A 13 -8.00 14.48 21.92
C GLY A 13 -7.27 13.33 21.23
N ILE A 14 -7.43 12.10 21.72
CA ILE A 14 -6.86 10.90 21.07
C ILE A 14 -7.48 10.69 19.69
N LYS A 15 -8.80 10.84 19.54
CA LYS A 15 -9.48 10.71 18.24
C LYS A 15 -9.01 11.78 17.25
N ALA A 16 -8.82 13.02 17.70
CA ALA A 16 -8.29 14.10 16.88
C ALA A 16 -6.82 13.83 16.47
N ALA A 17 -6.02 13.30 17.39
CA ALA A 17 -4.62 12.94 17.12
C ALA A 17 -4.47 11.68 16.26
N SER A 18 -5.52 10.86 16.12
CA SER A 18 -5.46 9.57 15.42
C SER A 18 -4.93 9.65 13.98
N GLN A 19 -5.22 10.74 13.26
CA GLN A 19 -4.74 10.98 11.90
C GLN A 19 -3.20 11.03 11.80
N ILE A 20 -2.51 11.38 12.89
CA ILE A 20 -1.04 11.43 12.97
C ILE A 20 -0.50 10.23 13.74
N VAL A 21 -1.15 9.89 14.87
CA VAL A 21 -0.71 8.81 15.76
C VAL A 21 -0.74 7.46 15.05
N ILE A 22 -1.77 7.17 14.24
CA ILE A 22 -1.89 5.88 13.55
C ILE A 22 -0.74 5.68 12.53
N PRO A 23 -0.48 6.61 11.57
CA PRO A 23 0.67 6.49 10.67
C PRO A 23 2.00 6.42 11.41
N PHE A 24 2.16 7.19 12.50
CA PHE A 24 3.39 7.22 13.29
C PHE A 24 3.66 5.88 13.99
N LEU A 25 2.64 5.29 14.64
CA LEU A 25 2.77 3.98 15.28
C LEU A 25 3.03 2.87 14.26
N LEU A 26 2.36 2.93 13.11
CA LEU A 26 2.59 1.99 12.01
C LEU A 26 4.02 2.13 11.47
N ALA A 27 4.52 3.37 11.34
CA ALA A 27 5.88 3.63 10.91
C ALA A 27 6.93 3.15 11.94
N LEU A 28 6.68 3.34 13.24
CA LEU A 28 7.50 2.79 14.31
C LEU A 28 7.56 1.26 14.20
N PHE A 29 6.40 0.61 14.08
CA PHE A 29 6.33 -0.84 13.93
C PHE A 29 7.11 -1.32 12.70
N LEU A 30 6.89 -0.70 11.54
CA LEU A 30 7.61 -1.03 10.31
C LEU A 30 9.11 -0.75 10.42
N SER A 31 9.53 0.30 11.13
CA SER A 31 10.96 0.59 11.34
C SER A 31 11.64 -0.53 12.14
N ILE A 32 10.97 -1.09 13.15
CA ILE A 32 11.47 -2.24 13.93
C ILE A 32 11.53 -3.50 13.05
N VAL A 33 10.52 -3.69 12.19
CA VAL A 33 10.46 -4.80 11.21
C VAL A 33 11.59 -4.71 10.17
N LEU A 34 11.95 -3.49 9.75
CA LEU A 34 12.99 -3.20 8.74
C LEU A 34 14.41 -3.10 9.32
N TYR A 35 14.54 -2.91 10.63
CA TYR A 35 15.83 -2.90 11.32
C TYR A 35 16.77 -4.07 10.98
N PRO A 36 16.34 -5.35 10.88
CA PRO A 36 17.23 -6.44 10.47
C PRO A 36 17.83 -6.25 9.08
N VAL A 37 17.09 -5.62 8.14
CA VAL A 37 17.59 -5.29 6.80
C VAL A 37 18.70 -4.24 6.91
N VAL A 38 18.46 -3.18 7.70
CA VAL A 38 19.49 -2.15 7.98
C VAL A 38 20.74 -2.78 8.61
N ARG A 39 20.56 -3.68 9.58
CA ARG A 39 21.66 -4.38 10.25
C ARG A 39 22.42 -5.31 9.31
N PHE A 40 21.71 -5.98 8.40
CA PHE A 40 22.34 -6.82 7.37
C PHE A 40 23.21 -5.97 6.44
N MET A 41 22.72 -4.82 5.99
CA MET A 41 23.50 -3.88 5.17
C MET A 41 24.71 -3.30 5.93
N ALA A 42 24.59 -3.07 7.24
CA ALA A 42 25.71 -2.63 8.07
C ALA A 42 26.85 -3.68 8.12
N ARG A 43 26.56 -4.97 7.94
CA ARG A 43 27.61 -6.01 7.81
C ARG A 43 28.48 -5.82 6.56
N PHE A 44 27.97 -5.17 5.53
CA PHE A 44 28.71 -4.80 4.31
C PHE A 44 29.46 -3.46 4.44
N ARG A 45 29.70 -2.97 5.67
CA ARG A 45 30.35 -1.68 5.97
C ARG A 45 29.61 -0.44 5.42
N ILE A 46 28.32 -0.57 5.12
CA ILE A 46 27.48 0.57 4.73
C ILE A 46 27.06 1.34 5.98
N PRO A 47 27.29 2.67 6.07
CA PRO A 47 26.86 3.47 7.21
C PRO A 47 25.33 3.55 7.27
N ASN A 48 24.79 3.61 8.50
CA ASN A 48 23.35 3.52 8.76
C ASN A 48 22.49 4.47 7.91
N VAL A 49 22.95 5.71 7.70
CA VAL A 49 22.24 6.72 6.89
C VAL A 49 22.09 6.28 5.44
N ILE A 50 23.14 5.70 4.85
CA ILE A 50 23.11 5.20 3.48
C ILE A 50 22.18 3.99 3.38
N SER A 51 22.20 3.08 4.38
CA SER A 51 21.27 1.95 4.41
C SER A 51 19.81 2.39 4.40
N VAL A 52 19.46 3.41 5.20
CA VAL A 52 18.09 3.95 5.24
C VAL A 52 17.70 4.60 3.92
N ILE A 53 18.60 5.40 3.30
CA ILE A 53 18.34 6.02 1.99
C ILE A 53 18.12 4.95 0.91
N LEU A 54 18.92 3.89 0.91
CA LEU A 54 18.81 2.83 -0.09
C LEU A 54 17.51 2.04 0.08
N ILE A 55 17.10 1.74 1.31
CA ILE A 55 15.78 1.13 1.60
C ILE A 55 14.66 2.06 1.13
N ALA A 56 14.74 3.35 1.45
CA ALA A 56 13.75 4.34 1.01
C ALA A 56 13.63 4.36 -0.52
N LEU A 57 14.77 4.41 -1.21
CA LEU A 57 14.83 4.45 -2.67
C LEU A 57 14.28 3.15 -3.29
N ALA A 58 14.65 1.99 -2.75
CA ALA A 58 14.15 0.70 -3.22
C ALA A 58 12.62 0.62 -3.12
N ILE A 59 12.05 1.12 -2.01
CA ILE A 59 10.60 1.14 -1.84
C ILE A 59 9.96 2.13 -2.83
N VAL A 60 10.50 3.34 -2.98
CA VAL A 60 9.98 4.33 -3.94
C VAL A 60 10.02 3.80 -5.37
N ILE A 61 11.10 3.12 -5.76
CA ILE A 61 11.22 2.52 -7.10
C ILE A 61 10.16 1.43 -7.30
N GLY A 62 10.01 0.49 -6.34
CA GLY A 62 8.98 -0.55 -6.43
C GLY A 62 7.57 0.03 -6.51
N PHE A 63 7.35 1.15 -5.83
CA PHE A 63 6.10 1.87 -5.85
C PHE A 63 5.81 2.55 -7.20
N LEU A 64 6.81 3.25 -7.76
CA LEU A 64 6.70 3.86 -9.08
C LEU A 64 6.51 2.81 -10.17
N ALA A 65 7.15 1.64 -10.05
CA ALA A 65 6.95 0.52 -10.97
C ALA A 65 5.51 -0.03 -10.90
N THR A 66 4.92 -0.11 -9.71
CA THR A 66 3.52 -0.54 -9.55
C THR A 66 2.57 0.52 -10.10
N ALA A 67 2.84 1.80 -9.81
CA ALA A 67 2.05 2.92 -10.32
C ALA A 67 2.10 3.05 -11.83
N SER A 68 3.25 2.76 -12.47
CA SER A 68 3.37 2.79 -13.93
C SER A 68 2.57 1.67 -14.58
N VAL A 69 2.60 0.45 -14.04
CA VAL A 69 1.78 -0.67 -14.54
C VAL A 69 0.30 -0.31 -14.45
N VAL A 70 -0.18 0.10 -13.27
CA VAL A 70 -1.60 0.46 -13.09
C VAL A 70 -2.00 1.65 -13.98
N GLY A 71 -1.15 2.69 -14.04
CA GLY A 71 -1.40 3.87 -14.88
C GLY A 71 -1.47 3.51 -16.36
N SER A 72 -0.59 2.63 -16.84
CA SER A 72 -0.61 2.16 -18.23
C SER A 72 -1.87 1.37 -18.54
N SER A 73 -2.31 0.46 -17.67
CA SER A 73 -3.54 -0.31 -17.84
C SER A 73 -4.79 0.59 -17.89
N LEU A 74 -4.86 1.62 -17.06
CA LEU A 74 -5.98 2.57 -17.06
C LEU A 74 -5.99 3.44 -18.33
N ASN A 75 -4.81 3.84 -18.80
CA ASN A 75 -4.67 4.58 -20.05
C ASN A 75 -5.05 3.74 -21.27
N ASP A 76 -4.62 2.47 -21.34
CA ASP A 76 -4.96 1.55 -22.41
C ASP A 76 -6.46 1.22 -22.43
N PHE A 77 -7.06 1.05 -21.25
CA PHE A 77 -8.50 0.90 -21.13
C PHE A 77 -9.24 2.14 -21.64
N THR A 78 -8.79 3.34 -21.26
CA THR A 78 -9.38 4.61 -21.75
C THR A 78 -9.28 4.75 -23.27
N ARG A 79 -8.18 4.31 -23.88
CA ARG A 79 -7.97 4.35 -25.34
C ARG A 79 -8.82 3.34 -26.10
N THR A 80 -9.10 2.19 -25.50
CA THR A 80 -9.89 1.12 -26.12
C THR A 80 -11.40 1.30 -25.90
N LEU A 81 -11.82 2.14 -24.95
CA LEU A 81 -13.23 2.47 -24.69
C LEU A 81 -14.05 2.84 -25.96
N PRO A 82 -13.57 3.71 -26.88
CA PRO A 82 -14.30 4.03 -28.10
C PRO A 82 -14.47 2.82 -29.02
N GLN A 83 -13.48 1.93 -29.08
CA GLN A 83 -13.54 0.71 -29.88
C GLN A 83 -14.56 -0.28 -29.31
N TYR A 84 -14.59 -0.45 -27.98
CA TYR A 84 -15.61 -1.27 -27.32
C TYR A 84 -17.03 -0.72 -27.56
N ARG A 85 -17.22 0.60 -27.63
CA ARG A 85 -18.52 1.19 -28.02
C ARG A 85 -18.95 0.78 -29.42
N GLY A 86 -18.04 0.79 -30.38
CA GLY A 86 -18.31 0.37 -31.76
C GLY A 86 -18.79 -1.08 -31.81
N LEU A 87 -18.05 -1.99 -31.15
CA LEU A 87 -18.37 -3.42 -31.09
C LEU A 87 -19.70 -3.71 -30.39
N ILE A 88 -19.96 -3.04 -29.26
CA ILE A 88 -21.23 -3.16 -28.52
C ILE A 88 -22.39 -2.62 -29.37
N GLY A 89 -22.19 -1.50 -30.09
CA GLY A 89 -23.18 -0.94 -31.00
C GLY A 89 -23.54 -1.88 -32.15
N GLU A 90 -22.56 -2.57 -32.74
CA GLU A 90 -22.80 -3.59 -33.77
C GLU A 90 -23.55 -4.80 -33.22
N HIS A 91 -23.13 -5.34 -32.08
CA HIS A 91 -23.84 -6.47 -31.44
C HIS A 91 -25.27 -6.11 -31.02
N LEU A 92 -25.52 -4.87 -30.58
CA LEU A 92 -26.85 -4.36 -30.27
C LEU A 92 -27.74 -4.29 -31.51
N ARG A 93 -27.18 -3.97 -32.68
CA ARG A 93 -27.92 -4.00 -33.96
C ARG A 93 -28.24 -5.42 -34.39
N ASP A 94 -27.28 -6.35 -34.24
CA ASP A 94 -27.52 -7.76 -34.54
C ASP A 94 -28.62 -8.33 -33.63
N LEU A 95 -28.56 -8.06 -32.33
CA LEU A 95 -29.60 -8.47 -31.37
C LEU A 95 -30.97 -7.90 -31.72
N GLN A 96 -31.04 -6.65 -32.21
CA GLN A 96 -32.30 -6.09 -32.68
C GLN A 96 -32.83 -6.74 -33.94
N PHE A 97 -31.95 -7.10 -34.88
CA PHE A 97 -32.35 -7.82 -36.08
C PHE A 97 -32.99 -9.17 -35.72
N TYR A 98 -32.40 -9.91 -34.78
CA TYR A 98 -32.99 -11.16 -34.28
C TYR A 98 -34.25 -10.94 -33.43
N ALA A 99 -34.31 -9.88 -32.61
CA ALA A 99 -35.47 -9.55 -31.78
C ALA A 99 -36.68 -9.09 -32.62
N ALA A 100 -36.44 -8.37 -33.72
CA ALA A 100 -37.46 -7.95 -34.66
C ALA A 100 -38.13 -9.15 -35.37
N GLN A 101 -37.36 -10.22 -35.64
CA GLN A 101 -37.92 -11.49 -36.16
C GLN A 101 -38.86 -12.18 -35.17
N LEU A 102 -38.71 -11.89 -33.87
CA LEU A 102 -39.55 -12.41 -32.78
C LEU A 102 -40.68 -11.44 -32.38
N ASN A 103 -40.96 -10.40 -33.18
CA ASN A 103 -41.94 -9.33 -32.88
C ASN A 103 -41.63 -8.50 -31.62
N ILE A 104 -40.38 -8.48 -31.15
CA ILE A 104 -39.96 -7.65 -30.02
C ILE A 104 -39.30 -6.38 -30.57
N GLN A 105 -39.94 -5.23 -30.40
CA GLN A 105 -39.35 -3.93 -30.74
C GLN A 105 -38.42 -3.49 -29.61
N ILE A 106 -37.11 -3.58 -29.86
CA ILE A 106 -36.07 -3.07 -28.96
C ILE A 106 -35.48 -1.83 -29.63
N SER A 107 -35.53 -0.67 -28.97
CA SER A 107 -34.95 0.57 -29.50
C SER A 107 -33.43 0.60 -29.25
N SER A 108 -32.61 0.64 -30.32
CA SER A 108 -31.14 0.71 -30.20
C SER A 108 -30.70 1.98 -29.48
N GLU A 109 -31.36 3.09 -29.79
CA GLU A 109 -31.01 4.40 -29.27
C GLU A 109 -31.16 4.44 -27.75
N GLU A 110 -32.23 3.86 -27.21
CA GLU A 110 -32.47 3.80 -25.76
C GLU A 110 -31.43 2.93 -25.05
N LEU A 111 -31.10 1.75 -25.60
CA LEU A 111 -30.07 0.86 -25.04
C LEU A 111 -28.66 1.45 -25.10
N MET A 112 -28.32 2.20 -26.16
CA MET A 112 -27.06 2.94 -26.25
C MET A 112 -27.02 4.12 -25.27
N GLN A 113 -28.17 4.69 -24.91
CA GLN A 113 -28.28 5.75 -23.90
C GLN A 113 -27.97 5.24 -22.48
N TYR A 114 -28.27 3.97 -22.17
CA TYR A 114 -27.86 3.33 -20.91
C TYR A 114 -26.35 3.03 -20.84
N PHE A 115 -25.66 2.91 -21.98
CA PHE A 115 -24.20 2.83 -22.06
C PHE A 115 -23.57 4.24 -22.12
N ASP A 116 -23.81 5.03 -21.08
CA ASP A 116 -23.34 6.42 -20.98
C ASP A 116 -21.81 6.48 -20.76
N PRO A 117 -21.04 7.14 -21.65
CA PRO A 117 -19.59 7.27 -21.49
C PRO A 117 -19.24 8.03 -20.22
N ALA A 118 -20.12 8.92 -19.76
CA ALA A 118 -19.91 9.68 -18.54
C ALA A 118 -19.80 8.76 -17.32
N LEU A 119 -20.58 7.67 -17.25
CA LEU A 119 -20.52 6.71 -16.14
C LEU A 119 -19.21 5.91 -16.15
N LEU A 120 -18.75 5.49 -17.34
CA LEU A 120 -17.48 4.77 -17.49
C LEU A 120 -16.28 5.67 -17.15
N VAL A 121 -16.28 6.92 -17.61
CA VAL A 121 -15.23 7.90 -17.28
C VAL A 121 -15.26 8.24 -15.80
N SER A 122 -16.44 8.45 -15.20
CA SER A 122 -16.59 8.71 -13.76
C SER A 122 -16.04 7.56 -12.91
N PHE A 123 -16.36 6.32 -13.28
CA PHE A 123 -15.80 5.13 -12.64
C PHE A 123 -14.26 5.10 -12.72
N LEU A 124 -13.70 5.35 -13.91
CA LEU A 124 -12.25 5.40 -14.10
C LEU A 124 -11.60 6.51 -13.28
N THR A 125 -12.20 7.70 -13.25
CA THR A 125 -11.67 8.82 -12.44
C THR A 125 -11.74 8.51 -10.94
N THR A 126 -12.79 7.84 -10.47
CA THR A 126 -12.92 7.41 -9.06
C THR A 126 -11.90 6.32 -8.70
N MET A 127 -11.62 5.39 -9.61
CA MET A 127 -10.58 4.38 -9.44
C MET A 127 -9.19 5.02 -9.42
N LEU A 128 -8.92 5.94 -10.34
CA LEU A 128 -7.68 6.73 -10.39
C LEU A 128 -7.50 7.56 -9.12
N SER A 129 -8.54 8.24 -8.65
CA SER A 129 -8.46 9.06 -7.43
C SER A 129 -8.26 8.19 -6.18
N SER A 130 -8.92 7.04 -6.11
CA SER A 130 -8.75 6.08 -5.01
C SER A 130 -7.34 5.50 -5.01
N PHE A 131 -6.83 5.10 -6.17
CA PHE A 131 -5.46 4.63 -6.35
C PHE A 131 -4.45 5.72 -5.97
N SER A 132 -4.64 6.94 -6.49
CA SER A 132 -3.80 8.10 -6.14
C SER A 132 -3.84 8.39 -4.64
N GLY A 133 -5.00 8.31 -4.00
CA GLY A 133 -5.14 8.54 -2.56
C GLY A 133 -4.41 7.49 -1.73
N VAL A 134 -4.53 6.21 -2.09
CA VAL A 134 -3.73 5.13 -1.49
C VAL A 134 -2.24 5.39 -1.73
N MET A 135 -1.87 5.85 -2.92
CA MET A 135 -0.50 6.17 -3.27
C MET A 135 0.09 7.27 -2.37
N THR A 136 -0.65 8.36 -2.19
CA THR A 136 -0.26 9.46 -1.29
C THR A 136 -0.13 8.99 0.16
N ASN A 137 -1.09 8.19 0.65
CA ASN A 137 -1.06 7.68 2.01
C ASN A 137 0.15 6.77 2.26
N ILE A 138 0.45 5.85 1.33
CA ILE A 138 1.65 5.00 1.44
C ILE A 138 2.90 5.85 1.32
N PHE A 139 2.96 6.86 0.44
CA PHE A 139 4.10 7.76 0.36
C PHE A 139 4.37 8.48 1.69
N LEU A 140 3.33 9.06 2.31
CA LEU A 140 3.43 9.70 3.62
C LEU A 140 3.87 8.72 4.72
N LEU A 141 3.31 7.51 4.71
CA LEU A 141 3.73 6.43 5.60
C LEU A 141 5.22 6.12 5.42
N LEU A 142 5.69 5.98 4.18
CA LEU A 142 7.07 5.66 3.88
C LEU A 142 8.02 6.76 4.31
N MET A 143 7.68 8.03 4.05
CA MET A 143 8.43 9.16 4.58
C MET A 143 8.53 9.08 6.11
N THR A 144 7.42 8.78 6.79
CA THR A 144 7.41 8.61 8.24
C THR A 144 8.28 7.43 8.69
N VAL A 145 8.25 6.29 7.98
CA VAL A 145 9.14 5.14 8.23
C VAL A 145 10.60 5.52 8.07
N VAL A 146 10.95 6.30 7.04
CA VAL A 146 12.32 6.78 6.81
C VAL A 146 12.77 7.65 7.98
N PHE A 147 11.97 8.63 8.39
CA PHE A 147 12.27 9.46 9.56
C PHE A 147 12.41 8.62 10.83
N MET A 148 11.51 7.66 11.04
CA MET A 148 11.56 6.76 12.20
C MET A 148 12.77 5.85 12.18
N LEU A 149 13.16 5.31 11.03
CA LEU A 149 14.40 4.55 10.87
C LEU A 149 15.62 5.41 11.20
N LEU A 150 15.68 6.67 10.74
CA LEU A 150 16.77 7.58 11.10
C LEU A 150 16.79 7.90 12.60
N GLU A 151 15.63 8.18 13.19
CA GLU A 151 15.52 8.54 14.60
C GLU A 151 15.85 7.36 15.53
N VAL A 152 15.33 6.15 15.24
CA VAL A 152 15.61 4.92 16.01
C VAL A 152 17.11 4.60 16.08
N GLN A 153 17.86 4.87 15.01
CA GLN A 153 19.32 4.67 15.03
C GLN A 153 20.04 5.71 15.92
N SER A 154 19.47 6.91 16.07
CA SER A 154 20.06 8.00 16.86
C SER A 154 19.59 8.04 18.33
N LEU A 155 18.42 7.45 18.61
CA LEU A 155 17.78 7.38 19.92
C LEU A 155 18.71 6.87 21.03
N PRO A 156 19.48 5.79 20.85
CA PRO A 156 20.38 5.30 21.90
C PRO A 156 21.48 6.31 22.26
N HIS A 157 21.96 7.08 21.28
CA HIS A 157 22.96 8.13 21.50
C HIS A 157 22.39 9.34 22.27
N LYS A 158 21.13 9.70 21.99
CA LYS A 158 20.41 10.77 22.71
C LYS A 158 20.04 10.33 24.15
N LEU A 159 19.59 9.09 24.32
CA LEU A 159 19.22 8.54 25.63
C LEU A 159 20.43 8.33 26.55
N ASN A 160 21.57 7.89 26.02
CA ASN A 160 22.82 7.76 26.80
C ASN A 160 23.32 9.08 27.39
N LYS A 161 22.99 10.22 26.76
CA LYS A 161 23.33 11.55 27.28
C LYS A 161 22.34 12.06 28.33
N SER A 162 21.14 11.46 28.42
CA SER A 162 20.04 11.98 29.26
C SER A 162 19.67 11.07 30.44
N LEU A 163 20.13 9.82 30.49
CA LEU A 163 19.78 8.85 31.52
C LEU A 163 20.96 8.46 32.41
N SER A 164 20.73 8.39 33.72
CA SER A 164 21.73 8.03 34.74
C SER A 164 22.10 6.53 34.76
N ASN A 165 21.28 5.65 34.17
CA ASN A 165 21.51 4.20 34.12
C ASN A 165 21.20 3.60 32.71
N PRO A 166 22.02 3.90 31.70
CA PRO A 166 21.73 3.63 30.29
C PRO A 166 21.71 2.15 29.87
N VAL A 167 22.39 1.27 30.61
CA VAL A 167 22.69 -0.10 30.14
C VAL A 167 21.46 -1.02 30.15
N GLN A 168 20.62 -0.98 31.19
CA GLN A 168 19.48 -1.91 31.31
C GLN A 168 18.36 -1.62 30.31
N GLY A 169 18.06 -0.34 30.02
CA GLY A 169 17.05 0.04 29.03
C GLY A 169 17.42 -0.40 27.60
N MET A 170 18.71 -0.31 27.25
CA MET A 170 19.22 -0.75 25.94
C MET A 170 19.10 -2.27 25.73
N ILE A 171 19.21 -3.08 26.78
CA ILE A 171 19.12 -4.54 26.70
C ILE A 171 17.68 -4.96 26.35
N SER A 172 16.68 -4.37 27.01
CA SER A 172 15.26 -4.68 26.74
C SER A 172 14.84 -4.30 25.32
N ILE A 173 15.29 -3.13 24.83
CA ILE A 173 15.01 -2.69 23.45
C ILE A 173 15.64 -3.65 22.43
N ASN A 174 16.92 -4.03 22.60
CA ASN A 174 17.59 -4.98 21.71
C ASN A 174 16.92 -6.36 21.72
N ASN A 175 16.46 -6.83 22.89
CA ASN A 175 15.77 -8.12 23.00
C ASN A 175 14.41 -8.10 22.29
N ALA A 176 13.64 -7.01 22.39
CA ALA A 176 12.39 -6.84 21.67
C ALA A 176 12.62 -6.83 20.15
N ILE A 177 13.59 -6.04 19.68
CA ILE A 177 13.96 -5.96 18.26
C ILE A 177 14.42 -7.32 17.73
N ASN A 178 15.26 -8.05 18.47
CA ASN A 178 15.75 -9.36 18.06
C ASN A 178 14.62 -10.41 18.01
N SER A 179 13.69 -10.37 18.96
CA SER A 179 12.53 -11.28 18.99
C SER A 179 11.62 -11.06 17.78
N ILE A 180 11.33 -9.79 17.46
CA ILE A 180 10.53 -9.41 16.28
C ILE A 180 11.26 -9.81 14.99
N SER A 181 12.57 -9.51 14.91
CA SER A 181 13.41 -9.86 13.74
C SER A 181 13.44 -11.36 13.48
N ARG A 182 13.57 -12.19 14.53
CA ARG A 182 13.60 -13.65 14.40
C ARG A 182 12.25 -14.19 13.92
N TYR A 183 11.14 -13.68 14.46
CA TYR A 183 9.81 -14.06 14.03
C TYR A 183 9.57 -13.73 12.55
N LEU A 184 9.97 -12.53 12.12
CA LEU A 184 9.84 -12.10 10.73
C LEU A 184 10.69 -12.94 9.78
N ALA A 185 11.94 -13.22 10.13
CA ALA A 185 12.82 -14.07 9.32
C ALA A 185 12.19 -15.45 9.08
N ILE A 186 11.63 -16.05 10.14
CA ILE A 186 10.92 -17.33 10.03
C ILE A 186 9.71 -17.20 9.08
N LYS A 187 8.88 -16.15 9.23
CA LYS A 187 7.71 -15.93 8.37
C LYS A 187 8.09 -15.70 6.91
N THR A 188 9.16 -14.96 6.64
CA THR A 188 9.67 -14.74 5.28
C THR A 188 10.16 -16.03 4.65
N VAL A 189 10.93 -16.84 5.37
CA VAL A 189 11.40 -18.15 4.87
C VAL A 189 10.21 -19.06 4.58
N ILE A 190 9.23 -19.14 5.48
CA ILE A 190 8.01 -19.91 5.26
C ILE A 190 7.27 -19.38 4.02
N SER A 191 7.09 -18.06 3.89
CA SER A 191 6.40 -17.47 2.75
C SER A 191 7.10 -17.73 1.41
N ILE A 192 8.43 -17.72 1.39
CA ILE A 192 9.22 -18.05 0.19
C ILE A 192 9.03 -19.53 -0.16
N ILE A 193 9.12 -20.42 0.84
CA ILE A 193 8.91 -21.86 0.63
C ILE A 193 7.50 -22.12 0.11
N THR A 194 6.46 -21.53 0.73
CA THR A 194 5.08 -21.65 0.27
C THR A 194 4.92 -21.10 -1.16
N GLY A 195 5.55 -19.96 -1.47
CA GLY A 195 5.54 -19.39 -2.81
C GLY A 195 6.19 -20.31 -3.86
N MET A 196 7.34 -20.92 -3.53
CA MET A 196 8.01 -21.88 -4.42
C MET A 196 7.16 -23.14 -4.64
N ILE A 197 6.54 -23.69 -3.58
CA ILE A 197 5.67 -24.87 -3.69
C ILE A 197 4.47 -24.58 -4.60
N ILE A 198 3.83 -23.42 -4.46
CA ILE A 198 2.71 -23.02 -5.32
C ILE A 198 3.18 -22.86 -6.77
N TRP A 199 4.32 -22.19 -6.98
CA TRP A 199 4.88 -21.99 -8.32
C TRP A 199 5.20 -23.32 -9.02
N ASP A 200 5.84 -24.26 -8.33
CA ASP A 200 6.14 -25.61 -8.83
C ASP A 200 4.84 -26.39 -9.14
N SER A 201 3.85 -26.32 -8.24
CA SER A 201 2.54 -26.96 -8.47
C SER A 201 1.78 -26.38 -9.68
N SER A 202 1.97 -25.10 -10.00
CA SER A 202 1.34 -24.45 -11.16
C SER A 202 2.01 -24.81 -12.50
N HIS A 203 3.27 -25.26 -12.47
CA HIS A 203 4.00 -25.71 -13.67
C HIS A 203 3.84 -27.21 -13.94
N GLY A 204 3.39 -27.99 -12.94
CA GLY A 204 3.14 -29.43 -13.07
C GLY A 204 1.75 -29.83 -13.59
N SER A 205 0.88 -28.86 -13.91
CA SER A 205 -0.50 -29.09 -14.38
C SER A 205 -0.73 -28.63 -15.82
N VAL A 206 0.23 -28.88 -16.72
CA VAL A 206 0.08 -28.74 -18.18
C VAL A 206 0.52 -30.02 -18.86
#